data_AF-A0AB36RGU1-F1
#
_entry.id   AF-A0AB36RGU1-F1
#
_cell.length_a   1.000
_cell.length_b   1.000
_cell.length_c   1.000
_cell.angle_alpha   90.00
_cell.angle_beta   90.00
_cell.angle_gamma   90.00
#
_symmetry.space_group_name_H-M   'P 1'
#
loop_
_entity.id
_entity.type
_entity.pdbx_description
1 polymer ?
#
loop_
_entity_poly.entity_id
_entity_poly.type
_entity_poly.pdbx_seq_one_letter_code
_entity_poly.pdbx_strand_id
1 'polypeptide(L)' 'MDGGRNLLDAVGPALYGARWQSPLARDLGVTDRTMRNWVAQKHEVPDHVPRQLHRLLLERGSAVQSTIALVERHLHRAE' A
#
# COMPACT_ATOMS: atom_id res chain seq x y z
N MET A 1 11.84 17.26 -7.92
CA MET A 1 12.51 16.21 -7.14
C MET A 1 11.66 15.99 -5.92
N ASP A 2 10.90 14.90 -5.87
CA ASP A 2 9.99 14.62 -4.75
C ASP A 2 10.81 14.54 -3.46
N GLY A 3 10.55 15.47 -2.54
CA GLY A 3 11.34 15.67 -1.34
C GLY A 3 11.38 14.43 -0.45
N GLY A 4 12.48 13.69 -0.51
CA GLY A 4 13.01 12.79 0.53
C GLY A 4 12.16 11.58 0.95
N ARG A 5 10.93 11.40 0.44
CA ARG A 5 10.08 10.27 0.83
C ARG A 5 10.42 9.03 -0.01
N ASN A 6 10.88 7.97 0.66
CA ASN A 6 11.05 6.67 0.03
C ASN A 6 9.68 6.13 -0.41
N LEU A 7 9.61 5.50 -1.58
CA LEU A 7 8.40 4.92 -2.17
C LEU A 7 7.61 4.07 -1.15
N LEU A 8 8.29 3.28 -0.32
CA LEU A 8 7.65 2.44 0.68
C LEU A 8 6.92 3.24 1.77
N ASP A 9 7.44 4.40 2.17
CA ASP A 9 6.81 5.27 3.18
C ASP A 9 5.56 5.97 2.65
N ALA A 10 5.42 6.10 1.33
CA ALA A 10 4.20 6.60 0.70
C ALA A 10 3.18 5.47 0.52
N VAL A 11 3.60 4.33 -0.04
CA VAL A 11 2.68 3.24 -0.39
C VAL A 11 2.18 2.48 0.83
N GLY A 12 3.04 2.22 1.80
CA GLY A 12 2.71 1.44 2.99
C GLY A 12 1.50 2.01 3.76
N PRO A 13 1.56 3.26 4.23
CA PRO A 13 0.45 3.89 4.93
C PRO A 13 -0.82 4.00 4.07
N ALA A 14 -0.69 4.24 2.76
CA ALA A 14 -1.84 4.28 1.86
C ALA A 14 -2.58 2.93 1.77
N LEU A 15 -1.84 1.81 1.84
CA LEU A 15 -2.42 0.47 1.80
C LEU A 15 -2.88 -0.05 3.17
N TYR A 16 -2.18 0.26 4.27
CA TYR A 16 -2.41 -0.42 5.56
C TYR A 16 -2.42 0.50 6.78
N GLY A 17 -2.28 1.81 6.60
CA GLY A 17 -2.25 2.78 7.70
C GLY A 17 -0.95 2.74 8.52
N ALA A 18 -1.01 3.18 9.78
CA ALA A 18 0.18 3.41 10.60
C ALA A 18 1.07 2.17 10.80
N ARG A 19 0.50 0.96 10.79
CA ARG A 19 1.22 -0.31 11.02
C ARG A 19 1.40 -1.10 9.72
N TRP A 20 2.01 -0.47 8.72
CA TRP A 20 2.05 -0.99 7.35
C TRP A 20 3.19 -1.97 7.03
N GLN A 21 4.30 -1.94 7.76
CA GLN A 21 5.51 -2.70 7.37
C GLN A 21 5.27 -4.21 7.31
N SER A 22 4.71 -4.81 8.37
CA SER A 22 4.41 -6.26 8.40
C SER A 22 3.38 -6.70 7.35
N PRO A 23 2.21 -6.04 7.18
CA PRO A 23 1.28 -6.46 6.13
C PRO A 23 1.84 -6.24 4.71
N LEU A 24 2.60 -5.17 4.45
CA LEU A 24 3.23 -4.99 3.15
C LEU A 24 4.32 -6.05 2.89
N ALA A 25 5.09 -6.42 3.91
CA ALA A 25 6.09 -7.49 3.79
C ALA A 25 5.42 -8.82 3.38
N ARG A 26 4.29 -9.14 4.02
CA ARG A 26 3.48 -10.33 3.67
C ARG A 26 3.01 -10.30 2.22
N ASP A 27 2.44 -9.19 1.77
CA ASP A 27 1.87 -9.09 0.42
C ASP A 27 2.96 -9.06 -0.69
N LEU A 28 4.17 -8.58 -0.35
CA LEU A 28 5.34 -8.67 -1.23
C LEU A 28 6.09 -10.02 -1.15
N GLY A 29 5.70 -10.91 -0.23
CA GLY A 29 6.36 -12.21 -0.05
C GLY A 29 7.77 -12.12 0.56
N VAL A 30 8.04 -11.10 1.36
CA VAL A 30 9.34 -10.88 2.02
C VAL A 30 9.21 -10.91 3.54
N THR A 31 10.34 -11.05 4.23
CA THR A 31 10.34 -11.03 5.71
C THR A 31 10.18 -9.62 6.26
N ASP A 32 9.64 -9.49 7.48
CA ASP A 32 9.60 -8.22 8.23
C ASP A 32 11.01 -7.60 8.42
N ARG A 33 12.06 -8.43 8.47
CA ARG A 33 13.45 -7.96 8.53
C ARG A 33 13.86 -7.32 7.20
N THR A 34 13.55 -7.95 6.07
CA THR A 34 13.81 -7.41 4.73
C THR A 34 13.10 -6.07 4.56
N MET A 35 11.82 -6.01 4.90
CA MET A 35 11.04 -4.77 4.83
C MET A 35 11.69 -3.67 5.67
N ARG A 36 12.00 -3.92 6.95
CA ARG A 36 12.67 -2.92 7.80
C ARG A 36 14.02 -2.44 7.25
N ASN A 37 14.80 -3.34 6.63
CA ASN A 37 16.06 -2.96 5.99
C ASN A 37 15.85 -2.04 4.78
N TRP A 38 14.82 -2.29 3.97
CA TRP A 38 14.45 -1.41 2.84
C TRP A 38 13.95 -0.04 3.32
N VAL A 39 13.09 0.01 4.34
CA VAL A 39 12.63 1.28 4.93
C VAL A 39 13.80 2.08 5.49
N ALA A 40 14.71 1.42 6.20
CA ALA A 40 15.92 2.05 6.74
C ALA A 40 17.00 2.30 5.68
N GLN A 41 16.73 2.07 4.39
CA GLN A 41 17.66 2.25 3.26
C GLN A 41 19.00 1.51 3.43
N LYS A 42 19.02 0.41 4.21
CA LYS A 42 20.22 -0.43 4.40
C LYS A 42 20.51 -1.32 3.19
N HIS A 43 19.47 -1.63 2.42
CA HIS A 43 19.54 -2.35 1.16
C HIS A 43 18.62 -1.68 0.15
N GLU A 44 19.02 -1.73 -1.12
CA GLU A 44 18.18 -1.28 -2.21
C GLU A 44 16.94 -2.15 -2.36
N VAL A 45 15.85 -1.50 -2.77
CA VAL A 45 14.61 -2.16 -3.12
C VAL A 45 14.76 -2.74 -4.54
N PRO A 46 14.52 -4.04 -4.76
CA PRO A 46 14.63 -4.64 -6.10
C PRO A 46 13.68 -3.99 -7.13
N ASP A 47 14.12 -3.93 -8.38
CA ASP A 47 13.40 -3.26 -9.50
C ASP A 47 11.98 -3.77 -9.77
N HIS A 48 11.65 -4.99 -9.35
CA HIS A 48 10.32 -5.57 -9.51
C HIS A 48 9.32 -5.10 -8.45
N VAL A 49 9.79 -4.60 -7.31
CA VAL A 49 8.93 -4.19 -6.19
C VAL A 49 8.02 -3.01 -6.56
N PRO A 50 8.47 -1.94 -7.24
CA PRO A 50 7.57 -0.87 -7.70
C PRO A 50 6.38 -1.37 -8.52
N ARG A 51 6.58 -2.39 -9.37
CA ARG A 51 5.49 -3.02 -10.14
C ARG A 51 4.50 -3.76 -9.24
N GLN A 52 4.98 -4.46 -8.22
CA GLN A 52 4.11 -5.13 -7.23
C GLN A 52 3.35 -4.11 -6.39
N LEU A 53 4.00 -3.03 -5.93
CA LEU A 53 3.35 -1.95 -5.19
C LEU A 53 2.23 -1.29 -6.00
N HIS A 54 2.50 -1.00 -7.28
CA HIS A 54 1.50 -0.45 -8.19
C HIS A 54 0.28 -1.38 -8.34
N ARG A 55 0.52 -2.69 -8.48
CA ARG A 55 -0.56 -3.69 -8.52
C ARG A 55 -1.40 -3.68 -7.24
N LEU A 56 -0.77 -3.71 -6.07
CA LEU A 56 -1.46 -3.69 -4.77
C LEU A 56 -2.32 -2.42 -4.60
N LEU A 57 -1.80 -1.27 -5.04
CA LEU A 57 -2.53 0.00 -5.01
C LEU A 57 -3.76 -0.02 -5.93
N LEU A 58 -3.64 -0.54 -7.14
CA LEU A 58 -4.78 -0.65 -8.06
C LEU A 58 -5.86 -1.60 -7.50
N GLU A 59 -5.45 -2.76 -6.97
CA GLU A 59 -6.36 -3.72 -6.36
C GLU A 59 -7.10 -3.09 -5.16
N ARG A 60 -6.38 -2.38 -4.28
CA ARG A 60 -6.99 -1.70 -3.14
C ARG A 60 -7.90 -0.55 -3.58
N GLY A 61 -7.46 0.26 -4.53
CA GLY A 61 -8.23 1.39 -5.05
C GLY A 61 -9.56 0.92 -5.63
N SER A 62 -9.56 -0.14 -6.44
CA SER A 62 -10.76 -0.75 -7.00
C SER A 62 -11.72 -1.27 -5.91
N ALA A 63 -11.19 -1.93 -4.88
CA ALA A 63 -11.99 -2.39 -3.75
C ALA A 63 -12.64 -1.23 -2.99
N VAL A 64 -11.87 -0.18 -2.69
CA VAL A 64 -12.38 1.03 -2.01
C VAL A 64 -13.47 1.71 -2.83
N GLN A 65 -13.27 1.91 -4.14
CA GLN A 65 -14.28 2.50 -5.02
C GLN A 65 -15.56 1.67 -5.05
N SER A 66 -15.44 0.34 -5.10
CA SER A 66 -16.59 -0.56 -5.05
C SER A 66 -17.36 -0.46 -3.74
N THR A 67 -16.64 -0.32 -2.61
CA THR A 67 -17.25 -0.10 -1.29
C THR A 67 -17.92 1.28 -1.18
N ILE A 68 -17.30 2.33 -1.70
CA ILE A 68 -17.90 3.68 -1.76
C ILE A 68 -19.24 3.62 -2.50
N ALA A 69 -19.26 3.05 -3.71
CA ALA A 69 -20.48 2.92 -4.50
C ALA A 69 -21.57 2.09 -3.79
N LEU A 70 -21.19 1.09 -2.99
CA LEU A 70 -22.13 0.33 -2.17
C LEU A 70 -22.75 1.21 -1.08
N VAL A 71 -21.92 1.95 -0.33
CA VAL A 71 -22.38 2.86 0.73
C VAL A 71 -23.28 3.96 0.16
N GLU A 72 -22.91 4.56 -0.96
CA GLU A 72 -23.74 5.57 -1.65
C GLU A 72 -25.13 5.02 -1.99
N ARG A 73 -25.22 3.79 -2.53
CA ARG A 73 -26.53 3.16 -2.80
C ARG A 73 -27.38 2.98 -1.54
N HIS A 74 -26.77 2.76 -0.38
CA HIS A 74 -27.49 2.66 0.89
C HIS A 74 -27.99 4.02 1.38
N LEU A 75 -27.20 5.08 1.20
CA LEU A 75 -27.59 6.45 1.58
C LEU A 75 -28.80 6.92 0.76
N HIS A 76 -28.78 6.75 -0.56
CA HIS A 76 -29.88 7.17 -1.44
C HIS A 76 -31.19 6.36 -1.27
N ARG A 77 -31.17 5.20 -0.60
CA ARG A 77 -32.38 4.42 -0.30
C ARG A 77 -33.08 4.91 0.98
N ALA A 78 -32.36 5.61 1.84
CA ALA A 78 -32.86 6.05 3.15
C ALA A 78 -33.56 7.42 3.10
N GLU A 79 -33.57 8.07 1.93
CA GLU A 79 -34.27 9.31 1.60
C GLU A 79 -35.54 9.01 0.78
#